data_AF-A0A0R2FF25-F1
#
_entry.id   AF-A0A0R2FF25-F1
#
_cell.length_a   1.000
_cell.length_b   1.000
_cell.length_c   1.000
_cell.angle_alpha   90.00
_cell.angle_beta   90.00
_cell.angle_gamma   90.00
#
_symmetry.space_group_name_H-M   'P 1'
#
loop_
_entity.id
_entity.type
_entity.pdbx_description
1 polymer ?
#
loop_
_entity_poly.entity_id
_entity_poly.type
_entity_poly.pdbx_seq_one_letter_code
_entity_poly.pdbx_strand_id
1 'polypeptide(L)'
;METIQEQLLSAQQTGRLVSLFRYGDERHFLTGNVIAVDEKFGLIKRINQNGAVDGLIVLRLNTITKVIAQSDYLKSLVAIMALARERHYSDVWQIDAITTDLDLAHHSVLKATLKWAFKQDQVVSLGIHPGKREKTYTGFIAALKNKKLQLNDVDATDLTARVQVKLAYADVNYLELGSFKTYGVTAILERYMAEDFH
;
A
#
# COMPACT_ATOMS: atom_id res chain seq x y z
N MET A 1 5.21 -26.05 9.56
CA MET A 1 4.52 -25.15 8.62
C MET A 1 5.37 -23.90 8.51
N GLU A 2 5.61 -23.41 7.29
CA GLU A 2 6.30 -22.14 7.10
C GLU A 2 5.46 -20.99 7.68
N THR A 3 6.10 -20.07 8.36
CA THR A 3 5.51 -18.81 8.81
C THR A 3 5.13 -17.92 7.62
N ILE A 4 4.23 -16.96 7.83
CA ILE A 4 3.89 -15.96 6.80
C ILE A 4 5.14 -15.22 6.31
N GLN A 5 6.06 -14.88 7.22
CA GLN A 5 7.29 -14.18 6.87
C GLN A 5 8.17 -15.02 5.92
N GLU A 6 8.36 -16.30 6.21
CA GLU A 6 9.12 -17.22 5.34
C GLU A 6 8.46 -17.36 3.95
N GLN A 7 7.13 -17.46 3.89
CA GLN A 7 6.39 -17.53 2.62
C GLN A 7 6.58 -16.26 1.78
N LEU A 8 6.55 -15.07 2.42
CA LEU A 8 6.77 -13.80 1.72
C LEU A 8 8.24 -13.63 1.28
N LEU A 9 9.21 -14.03 2.11
CA LEU A 9 10.63 -14.00 1.73
C LEU A 9 10.92 -14.92 0.54
N SER A 10 10.34 -16.12 0.52
CA SER A 10 10.43 -17.04 -0.63
C SER A 10 9.80 -16.45 -1.90
N ALA A 11 8.63 -15.81 -1.77
CA ALA A 11 7.99 -15.10 -2.88
C ALA A 11 8.81 -13.90 -3.38
N GLN A 12 9.46 -13.15 -2.47
CA GLN A 12 10.35 -12.04 -2.81
C GLN A 12 11.55 -12.54 -3.61
N GLN A 13 12.25 -13.57 -3.12
CA GLN A 13 13.43 -14.13 -3.79
C GLN A 13 13.13 -14.68 -5.19
N THR A 14 11.95 -15.26 -5.37
CA THR A 14 11.53 -15.84 -6.65
C THR A 14 10.82 -14.85 -7.58
N GLY A 15 10.54 -13.63 -7.10
CA GLY A 15 9.73 -12.65 -7.82
C GLY A 15 8.31 -13.13 -8.13
N ARG A 16 7.81 -14.17 -7.43
CA ARG A 16 6.55 -14.83 -7.76
C ARG A 16 5.36 -13.95 -7.34
N LEU A 17 4.30 -13.99 -8.15
CA LEU A 17 3.02 -13.36 -7.84
C LEU A 17 2.32 -14.15 -6.72
N VAL A 18 1.84 -13.47 -5.69
CA VAL A 18 1.13 -14.10 -4.56
C VAL A 18 -0.22 -13.46 -4.32
N SER A 19 -1.17 -14.27 -3.89
CA SER A 19 -2.43 -13.82 -3.30
C SER A 19 -2.31 -13.78 -1.78
N LEU A 20 -2.73 -12.67 -1.18
CA LEU A 20 -2.65 -12.41 0.26
C LEU A 20 -4.06 -12.17 0.79
N PHE A 21 -4.38 -12.84 1.90
CA PHE A 21 -5.63 -12.64 2.63
C PHE A 21 -5.32 -12.12 4.02
N ARG A 22 -6.00 -11.05 4.42
CA ARG A 22 -5.85 -10.48 5.76
C ARG A 22 -7.10 -10.75 6.58
N TYR A 23 -6.92 -10.85 7.89
CA TYR A 23 -7.99 -11.04 8.87
C TYR A 23 -8.89 -12.27 8.63
N GLY A 24 -8.48 -13.21 7.77
CA GLY A 24 -9.26 -14.40 7.43
C GLY A 24 -10.47 -14.12 6.54
N ASP A 25 -10.54 -12.96 5.87
CA ASP A 25 -11.67 -12.60 5.00
C ASP A 25 -11.23 -12.30 3.56
N GLU A 26 -12.21 -12.35 2.64
CA GLU A 26 -12.00 -12.03 1.22
C GLU A 26 -12.02 -10.52 0.94
N ARG A 27 -12.47 -9.69 1.90
CA ARG A 27 -12.60 -8.23 1.71
C ARG A 27 -11.25 -7.55 1.69
N HIS A 28 -10.27 -8.12 2.38
CA HIS A 28 -8.88 -7.64 2.41
C HIS A 28 -7.95 -8.50 1.55
N PHE A 29 -8.52 -9.17 0.54
CA PHE A 29 -7.76 -9.88 -0.47
C PHE A 29 -6.98 -8.90 -1.35
N LEU A 30 -5.72 -9.23 -1.62
CA LEU A 30 -4.96 -8.58 -2.69
C LEU A 30 -4.00 -9.55 -3.36
N THR A 31 -3.50 -9.16 -4.53
CA THR A 31 -2.47 -9.91 -5.24
C THR A 31 -1.32 -8.98 -5.61
N GLY A 32 -0.09 -9.50 -5.61
CA GLY A 32 1.07 -8.69 -5.94
C GLY A 32 2.39 -9.43 -5.84
N ASN A 33 3.46 -8.73 -6.19
CA ASN A 33 4.84 -9.20 -5.99
C ASN A 33 5.37 -8.63 -4.68
N VAL A 34 6.05 -9.47 -3.89
CA VAL A 34 6.71 -9.03 -2.66
C VAL A 34 8.01 -8.32 -3.03
N ILE A 35 8.14 -7.06 -2.61
CA ILE A 35 9.33 -6.23 -2.88
C ILE A 35 10.33 -6.32 -1.73
N ALA A 36 9.84 -6.23 -0.49
CA ALA A 36 10.65 -6.29 0.71
C ALA A 36 9.85 -6.85 1.89
N VAL A 37 10.54 -7.44 2.85
CA VAL A 37 9.96 -7.94 4.10
C VAL A 37 10.90 -7.59 5.25
N ASP A 38 10.36 -7.00 6.30
CA ASP A 38 11.04 -6.83 7.59
C ASP A 38 10.35 -7.67 8.68
N GLU A 39 10.75 -7.50 9.95
CA GLU A 39 10.21 -8.26 11.08
C GLU A 39 8.70 -8.09 11.31
N LYS A 40 8.10 -6.99 10.84
CA LYS A 40 6.71 -6.60 11.15
C LYS A 40 5.87 -6.34 9.91
N PHE A 41 6.48 -6.04 8.77
CA PHE A 41 5.80 -5.57 7.58
C PHE A 41 6.35 -6.20 6.30
N GLY A 42 5.46 -6.39 5.33
CA GLY A 42 5.82 -6.68 3.94
C GLY A 42 5.43 -5.53 3.03
N LEU A 43 6.29 -5.18 2.07
CA LEU A 43 6.03 -4.25 0.97
C LEU A 43 5.63 -5.05 -0.27
N ILE A 44 4.44 -4.78 -0.79
CA ILE A 44 3.86 -5.50 -1.92
C ILE A 44 3.61 -4.51 -3.06
N LYS A 45 4.13 -4.81 -4.26
CA LYS A 45 3.70 -4.17 -5.49
C LYS A 45 2.41 -4.83 -5.94
N ARG A 46 1.28 -4.17 -5.68
CA ARG A 46 -0.05 -4.73 -5.93
C ARG A 46 -0.32 -4.78 -7.42
N ILE A 47 -0.93 -5.87 -7.86
CA ILE A 47 -1.45 -6.06 -9.22
C ILE A 47 -2.97 -6.15 -9.12
N ASN A 48 -3.67 -5.30 -9.86
CA ASN A 48 -5.13 -5.34 -9.94
C ASN A 48 -5.60 -6.40 -10.96
N GLN A 49 -6.91 -6.63 -11.02
CA GLN A 49 -7.52 -7.63 -11.91
C GLN A 49 -7.30 -7.37 -13.40
N ASN A 50 -6.91 -6.16 -13.79
CA ASN A 50 -6.59 -5.80 -15.18
C ASN A 50 -5.12 -6.10 -15.52
N GLY A 51 -4.36 -6.69 -14.60
CA GLY A 51 -2.93 -7.00 -14.78
C GLY A 51 -2.01 -5.79 -14.62
N ALA A 52 -2.54 -4.62 -14.25
CA ALA A 52 -1.78 -3.41 -14.03
C ALA A 52 -1.35 -3.29 -12.56
N VAL A 53 -0.20 -2.65 -12.35
CA VAL A 53 0.26 -2.23 -11.04
C VAL A 53 -0.72 -1.20 -10.47
N ASP A 54 -1.11 -1.41 -9.21
CA ASP A 54 -2.09 -0.58 -8.50
C ASP A 54 -1.58 -0.27 -7.09
N GLY A 55 -0.45 0.42 -7.04
CA GLY A 55 0.15 0.93 -5.82
C GLY A 55 1.15 0.02 -5.13
N LEU A 56 1.89 0.63 -4.21
CA LEU A 56 2.68 -0.04 -3.20
C LEU A 56 1.89 -0.16 -1.91
N ILE A 57 1.82 -1.38 -1.40
CA ILE A 57 1.04 -1.73 -0.23
C ILE A 57 1.98 -2.24 0.86
N VAL A 58 2.00 -1.57 2.00
CA VAL A 58 2.66 -2.07 3.21
C VAL A 58 1.63 -2.79 4.05
N LEU A 59 1.88 -4.06 4.38
CA LEU A 59 1.01 -4.88 5.21
C LEU A 59 1.72 -5.28 6.49
N ARG A 60 1.05 -5.15 7.64
CA ARG A 60 1.53 -5.76 8.88
C ARG A 60 1.39 -7.28 8.80
N LEU A 61 2.48 -8.00 9.05
CA LEU A 61 2.56 -9.46 8.84
C LEU A 61 1.52 -10.23 9.66
N ASN A 62 1.32 -9.85 10.93
CA ASN A 62 0.34 -10.53 11.80
C ASN A 62 -1.12 -10.34 11.37
N THR A 63 -1.40 -9.48 10.39
CA THR A 63 -2.75 -9.34 9.81
C THR A 63 -2.96 -10.29 8.65
N ILE A 64 -1.90 -10.83 8.06
CA ILE A 64 -1.98 -11.78 6.94
C ILE A 64 -2.24 -13.17 7.51
N THR A 65 -3.37 -13.77 7.11
CA THR A 65 -3.78 -15.09 7.59
C THR A 65 -3.47 -16.19 6.58
N LYS A 66 -3.26 -15.83 5.31
CA LYS A 66 -3.00 -16.79 4.24
C LYS A 66 -2.20 -16.16 3.10
N VAL A 67 -1.18 -16.87 2.64
CA VAL A 67 -0.48 -16.59 1.38
C VAL A 67 -0.74 -17.77 0.44
N ILE A 68 -1.07 -17.47 -0.81
CA ILE A 68 -1.20 -18.47 -1.88
C ILE A 68 -0.24 -18.06 -2.98
N ALA A 69 0.74 -18.92 -3.28
CA ALA A 69 1.72 -18.68 -4.34
C ALA A 69 1.39 -19.42 -5.64
N GLN A 70 0.44 -20.37 -5.61
CA GLN A 70 0.04 -21.16 -6.77
C GLN A 70 -1.49 -21.34 -6.77
N SER A 71 -2.14 -20.84 -7.82
CA SER A 71 -3.56 -21.04 -8.07
C SER A 71 -3.85 -20.77 -9.55
N ASP A 72 -4.99 -21.26 -10.05
CA ASP A 72 -5.40 -20.96 -11.43
C ASP A 72 -5.75 -19.48 -11.60
N TYR A 73 -6.22 -18.82 -10.54
CA TYR A 73 -6.38 -17.36 -10.53
C TYR A 73 -5.05 -16.64 -10.81
N LEU A 74 -3.97 -17.02 -10.12
CA LEU A 74 -2.64 -16.42 -10.33
C LEU A 74 -2.10 -16.72 -11.74
N LYS A 75 -2.33 -17.93 -12.26
CA LYS A 75 -1.95 -18.27 -13.65
C LYS A 75 -2.66 -17.37 -14.67
N SER A 76 -3.98 -17.20 -14.52
CA SER A 76 -4.77 -16.32 -15.38
C SER A 76 -4.30 -14.87 -15.27
N LEU A 77 -4.03 -14.39 -14.06
CA LEU A 77 -3.54 -13.03 -13.85
C LEU A 77 -2.18 -12.79 -14.49
N VAL A 78 -1.28 -13.78 -14.52
CA VAL A 78 -0.01 -13.69 -15.26
C VAL A 78 -0.24 -13.47 -16.76
N ALA A 79 -1.22 -14.14 -17.37
CA ALA A 79 -1.58 -13.91 -18.77
C ALA A 79 -2.14 -12.50 -19.00
N ILE A 80 -2.97 -12.00 -18.08
CA ILE A 80 -3.52 -10.63 -18.14
C ILE A 80 -2.41 -9.58 -17.94
N MET A 81 -1.43 -9.84 -17.08
CA MET A 81 -0.25 -8.97 -16.94
C MET A 81 0.57 -8.90 -18.23
N ALA A 82 0.68 -9.98 -18.99
CA ALA A 82 1.32 -9.96 -20.31
C ALA A 82 0.57 -9.05 -21.28
N LEU A 83 -0.77 -9.16 -21.34
CA LEU A 83 -1.62 -8.25 -22.11
C LEU A 83 -1.41 -6.79 -21.69
N ALA A 84 -1.35 -6.50 -20.39
CA ALA A 84 -1.16 -5.14 -19.89
C ALA A 84 0.18 -4.52 -20.34
N ARG A 85 1.24 -5.34 -20.43
CA ARG A 85 2.55 -4.93 -20.96
C ARG A 85 2.49 -4.68 -22.46
N GLU A 86 1.89 -5.60 -23.22
CA GLU A 86 1.70 -5.47 -24.67
C GLU A 86 0.89 -4.23 -25.07
N ARG A 87 -0.03 -3.81 -24.18
CA ARG A 87 -0.89 -2.63 -24.37
C ARG A 87 -0.40 -1.39 -23.64
N HIS A 88 0.81 -1.43 -23.07
CA HIS A 88 1.49 -0.29 -22.43
C HIS A 88 0.73 0.38 -21.28
N TYR A 89 -0.03 -0.39 -20.49
CA TYR A 89 -0.72 0.11 -19.29
C TYR A 89 -0.34 -0.64 -18.00
N SER A 90 0.71 -1.47 -18.03
CA SER A 90 1.10 -2.29 -16.89
C SER A 90 1.54 -1.51 -15.65
N ASP A 91 2.10 -0.31 -15.80
CA ASP A 91 2.52 0.55 -14.68
C ASP A 91 2.34 2.02 -15.03
N VAL A 92 1.08 2.45 -15.17
CA VAL A 92 0.74 3.86 -15.49
C VAL A 92 1.14 4.85 -14.39
N TRP A 93 1.37 4.35 -13.18
CA TRP A 93 1.69 5.12 -11.99
C TRP A 93 3.21 5.22 -11.72
N GLN A 94 4.04 4.54 -12.53
CA GLN A 94 5.50 4.53 -12.40
C GLN A 94 5.97 4.05 -11.02
N ILE A 95 5.32 3.03 -10.47
CA ILE A 95 5.60 2.48 -9.15
C ILE A 95 7.03 1.95 -9.01
N ASP A 96 7.61 1.43 -10.08
CA ASP A 96 8.98 0.89 -10.02
C ASP A 96 10.01 1.98 -9.67
N ALA A 97 9.82 3.22 -10.12
CA ALA A 97 10.67 4.35 -9.74
C ALA A 97 10.59 4.63 -8.23
N ILE A 98 9.37 4.61 -7.66
CA ILE A 98 9.15 4.82 -6.23
C ILE A 98 9.88 3.76 -5.39
N THR A 99 9.80 2.48 -5.78
CA THR A 99 10.45 1.40 -5.01
C THR A 99 11.96 1.55 -4.90
N THR A 100 12.60 2.14 -5.91
CA THR A 100 14.06 2.33 -5.95
C THR A 100 14.52 3.43 -4.98
N ASP A 101 13.65 4.40 -4.70
CA ASP A 101 13.95 5.54 -3.84
C ASP A 101 13.69 5.28 -2.34
N LEU A 102 13.13 4.12 -1.98
CA LEU A 102 12.84 3.79 -0.58
C LEU A 102 14.12 3.39 0.16
N ASP A 103 14.41 4.10 1.26
CA ASP A 103 15.51 3.75 2.17
C ASP A 103 15.16 2.57 3.08
N LEU A 104 15.10 1.38 2.49
CA LEU A 104 14.80 0.11 3.17
C LEU A 104 16.00 -0.45 3.95
N ALA A 105 17.20 0.11 3.75
CA ALA A 105 18.42 -0.34 4.42
C ALA A 105 18.52 0.18 5.86
N HIS A 106 18.05 1.41 6.12
CA HIS A 106 18.18 2.05 7.43
C HIS A 106 16.87 2.16 8.20
N HIS A 107 15.73 1.88 7.56
CA HIS A 107 14.40 2.04 8.14
C HIS A 107 13.53 0.81 7.91
N SER A 108 12.63 0.56 8.87
CA SER A 108 11.56 -0.43 8.66
C SER A 108 10.73 -0.05 7.43
N VAL A 109 10.18 -1.04 6.75
CA VAL A 109 9.37 -0.89 5.52
C VAL A 109 8.32 0.22 5.69
N LEU A 110 7.56 0.19 6.78
CA LEU A 110 6.55 1.21 7.07
C LEU A 110 7.14 2.62 7.18
N LYS A 111 8.27 2.78 7.91
CA LYS A 111 8.88 4.09 8.15
C LYS A 111 9.55 4.64 6.89
N ALA A 112 10.25 3.80 6.12
CA ALA A 112 10.84 4.18 4.85
C ALA A 112 9.76 4.72 3.90
N THR A 113 8.66 3.97 3.79
CA THR A 113 7.53 4.31 2.92
C THR A 113 6.82 5.60 3.33
N LEU A 114 6.50 5.76 4.62
CA LEU A 114 5.89 7.00 5.14
C LEU A 114 6.80 8.21 5.00
N LYS A 115 8.11 8.06 5.23
CA LYS A 115 9.09 9.14 5.07
C LYS A 115 9.20 9.59 3.62
N TRP A 116 9.25 8.64 2.68
CA TRP A 116 9.26 8.96 1.26
C TRP A 116 7.98 9.71 0.88
N ALA A 117 6.81 9.20 1.27
CA ALA A 117 5.54 9.86 0.98
C ALA A 117 5.45 11.28 1.55
N PHE A 118 5.91 11.47 2.79
CA PHE A 118 5.97 12.80 3.42
C PHE A 118 6.93 13.76 2.71
N LYS A 119 8.08 13.28 2.21
CA LYS A 119 9.05 14.12 1.48
C LYS A 119 8.53 14.55 0.11
N GLN A 120 7.67 13.74 -0.51
CA GLN A 120 7.17 13.93 -1.86
C GLN A 120 5.74 14.50 -1.89
N ASP A 121 5.21 14.94 -0.74
CA ASP A 121 3.82 15.37 -0.55
C ASP A 121 2.79 14.41 -1.15
N GLN A 122 3.08 13.10 -1.09
CA GLN A 122 2.24 12.08 -1.68
C GLN A 122 1.08 11.72 -0.75
N VAL A 123 -0.11 11.67 -1.34
CA VAL A 123 -1.28 11.12 -0.66
C VAL A 123 -1.06 9.64 -0.37
N VAL A 124 -1.39 9.25 0.85
CA VAL A 124 -1.38 7.87 1.32
C VAL A 124 -2.75 7.47 1.85
N SER A 125 -3.05 6.18 1.80
CA SER A 125 -4.19 5.58 2.47
C SER A 125 -3.69 4.69 3.62
N LEU A 126 -4.03 5.02 4.86
CA LEU A 126 -3.60 4.31 6.07
C LEU A 126 -4.77 3.54 6.68
N GLY A 127 -4.62 2.23 6.82
CA GLY A 127 -5.55 1.38 7.55
C GLY A 127 -5.05 1.13 8.97
N ILE A 128 -5.90 1.44 9.94
CA ILE A 128 -5.70 1.15 11.36
C ILE A 128 -6.79 0.22 11.86
N HIS A 129 -6.51 -0.58 12.88
CA HIS A 129 -7.51 -1.51 13.43
C HIS A 129 -7.74 -1.28 14.91
N PRO A 130 -8.77 -0.51 15.31
CA PRO A 130 -9.32 -0.62 16.65
C PRO A 130 -10.39 -1.73 16.64
N GLY A 131 -9.98 -3.00 16.73
CA GLY A 131 -10.91 -4.15 16.74
C GLY A 131 -11.56 -4.46 15.38
N LYS A 132 -12.53 -5.39 15.32
CA LYS A 132 -13.02 -6.20 14.17
C LYS A 132 -13.13 -5.61 12.73
N ARG A 133 -13.00 -4.30 12.50
CA ARG A 133 -12.97 -3.67 11.16
C ARG A 133 -11.82 -2.69 11.05
N GLU A 134 -11.05 -2.77 9.96
CA GLU A 134 -10.00 -1.81 9.64
C GLU A 134 -10.63 -0.47 9.23
N LYS A 135 -10.33 0.60 9.96
CA LYS A 135 -10.69 1.96 9.59
C LYS A 135 -9.58 2.53 8.72
N THR A 136 -9.94 3.10 7.57
CA THR A 136 -8.99 3.69 6.65
C THR A 136 -9.13 5.21 6.63
N TYR A 137 -7.99 5.90 6.58
CA TYR A 137 -7.89 7.34 6.35
C TYR A 137 -7.08 7.57 5.08
N THR A 138 -7.46 8.51 4.23
CA THR A 138 -6.77 8.79 2.97
C THR A 138 -6.51 10.28 2.84
N GLY A 139 -5.24 10.65 2.70
CA GLY A 139 -4.83 12.04 2.62
C GLY A 139 -3.32 12.20 2.72
N PHE A 140 -2.85 13.36 3.10
CA PHE A 140 -1.41 13.67 3.13
C PHE A 140 -0.88 13.72 4.57
N ILE A 141 0.41 13.42 4.71
CA ILE A 141 1.07 13.34 6.01
C ILE A 141 1.43 14.78 6.44
N ALA A 142 0.84 15.25 7.53
CA ALA A 142 1.14 16.58 8.08
C ALA A 142 2.42 16.57 8.93
N ALA A 143 2.69 15.46 9.63
CA ALA A 143 3.91 15.33 10.43
C ALA A 143 4.28 13.88 10.73
N LEU A 144 5.59 13.60 10.70
CA LEU A 144 6.18 12.37 11.21
C LEU A 144 6.92 12.64 12.52
N LYS A 145 6.46 12.05 13.62
CA LYS A 145 7.15 12.07 14.93
C LYS A 145 7.71 10.68 15.23
N ASN A 146 8.39 10.50 16.37
CA ASN A 146 9.08 9.24 16.68
C ASN A 146 8.15 8.02 16.79
N LYS A 147 7.00 8.18 17.46
CA LYS A 147 6.01 7.09 17.72
C LYS A 147 4.67 7.27 17.01
N LYS A 148 4.43 8.45 16.46
CA LYS A 148 3.13 8.86 15.90
C LYS A 148 3.33 9.61 14.59
N LEU A 149 2.29 9.61 13.77
CA LEU A 149 2.15 10.47 12.61
C LEU A 149 0.86 11.29 12.72
N GLN A 150 0.82 12.38 11.97
CA GLN A 150 -0.37 13.19 11.75
C GLN A 150 -0.73 13.10 10.28
N LEU A 151 -2.00 12.84 9.98
CA LEU A 151 -2.53 12.79 8.63
C LEU A 151 -3.66 13.79 8.52
N ASN A 152 -3.66 14.60 7.48
CA ASN A 152 -4.81 15.40 7.08
C ASN A 152 -5.67 14.52 6.17
N ASP A 153 -6.76 13.99 6.72
CA ASP A 153 -7.68 13.09 6.05
C ASP A 153 -8.60 13.88 5.11
N VAL A 154 -8.84 13.35 3.92
CA VAL A 154 -9.64 14.01 2.88
C VAL A 154 -10.95 13.25 2.72
N ASP A 155 -12.04 13.91 3.11
CA ASP A 155 -13.38 13.42 2.83
C ASP A 155 -13.82 13.86 1.45
N ALA A 156 -13.80 12.96 0.48
CA ALA A 156 -14.23 13.25 -0.88
C ALA A 156 -15.73 13.60 -1.01
N THR A 157 -16.52 13.39 0.06
CA THR A 157 -17.95 13.76 0.12
C THR A 157 -18.20 15.10 0.81
N ASP A 158 -17.22 15.62 1.56
CA ASP A 158 -17.26 16.94 2.20
C ASP A 158 -15.86 17.59 2.14
N LEU A 159 -15.60 18.32 1.06
CA LEU A 159 -14.33 19.01 0.84
C LEU A 159 -14.11 20.20 1.80
N THR A 160 -15.09 20.57 2.62
CA THR A 160 -14.93 21.61 3.66
C THR A 160 -14.42 21.01 4.97
N ALA A 161 -14.49 19.69 5.13
CA ALA A 161 -13.96 19.02 6.29
C ALA A 161 -12.44 19.21 6.37
N ARG A 162 -11.95 19.57 7.56
CA ARG A 162 -10.51 19.72 7.86
C ARG A 162 -10.13 18.74 8.97
N VAL A 163 -10.20 17.45 8.66
CA VAL A 163 -10.02 16.38 9.64
C VAL A 163 -8.54 16.04 9.74
N GLN A 164 -7.92 16.37 10.87
CA GLN A 164 -6.58 15.91 11.17
C GLN A 164 -6.62 14.75 12.18
N VAL A 165 -6.02 13.62 11.81
CA VAL A 165 -5.94 12.43 12.66
C VAL A 165 -4.53 12.19 13.16
N LYS A 166 -4.41 11.80 14.43
CA LYS A 166 -3.14 11.42 15.07
C LYS A 166 -3.11 9.91 15.22
N LEU A 167 -2.18 9.26 14.54
CA LEU A 167 -2.08 7.78 14.50
C LEU A 167 -0.76 7.34 15.13
N ALA A 168 -0.77 6.27 15.94
CA ALA A 168 0.47 5.64 16.38
C ALA A 168 0.93 4.64 15.30
N TYR A 169 2.24 4.56 15.04
CA TYR A 169 2.76 3.56 14.08
C TYR A 169 2.45 2.11 14.51
N ALA A 170 2.26 1.90 15.81
CA ALA A 170 1.86 0.61 16.36
C ALA A 170 0.47 0.15 15.90
N ASP A 171 -0.41 1.08 15.52
CA ASP A 171 -1.80 0.81 15.14
C ASP A 171 -1.97 0.70 13.61
N VAL A 172 -0.94 1.07 12.83
CA VAL A 172 -0.97 1.03 11.36
C VAL A 172 -0.78 -0.40 10.89
N ASN A 173 -1.77 -0.95 10.21
CA ASN A 173 -1.74 -2.31 9.67
C ASN A 173 -1.61 -2.35 8.15
N TYR A 174 -1.94 -1.23 7.52
CA TYR A 174 -2.00 -1.07 6.08
C TYR A 174 -1.53 0.34 5.71
N LEU A 175 -0.73 0.44 4.66
CA LEU A 175 -0.46 1.68 3.95
C LEU A 175 -0.54 1.39 2.46
N GLU A 176 -1.18 2.29 1.72
CA GLU A 176 -1.23 2.28 0.26
C GLU A 176 -0.75 3.63 -0.27
N LEU A 177 0.06 3.60 -1.31
CA LEU A 177 0.55 4.77 -2.05
C LEU A 177 0.66 4.47 -3.55
N GLY A 178 0.65 5.52 -4.37
CA GLY A 178 0.83 5.42 -5.82
C GLY A 178 -0.22 4.53 -6.51
N SER A 179 -1.44 4.45 -5.96
CA SER A 179 -2.54 3.68 -6.54
C SER A 179 -3.58 4.61 -7.15
N PHE A 180 -4.54 4.03 -7.89
CA PHE A 180 -5.67 4.81 -8.41
C PHE A 180 -6.39 5.57 -7.29
N LYS A 181 -6.52 4.96 -6.10
CA LYS A 181 -7.14 5.60 -4.93
C LYS A 181 -6.39 6.84 -4.48
N THR A 182 -5.08 6.76 -4.29
CA THR A 182 -4.29 7.89 -3.78
C THR A 182 -4.13 8.99 -4.82
N TYR A 183 -3.96 8.64 -6.10
CA TYR A 183 -3.95 9.63 -7.18
C TYR A 183 -5.31 10.29 -7.39
N GLY A 184 -6.41 9.56 -7.22
CA GLY A 184 -7.75 10.14 -7.25
C GLY A 184 -7.95 11.22 -6.20
N VAL A 185 -7.52 10.97 -4.96
CA VAL A 185 -7.57 11.99 -3.89
C VAL A 185 -6.60 13.14 -4.15
N THR A 186 -5.41 12.86 -4.69
CA THR A 186 -4.47 13.91 -5.12
C THR A 186 -5.13 14.84 -6.14
N ALA A 187 -5.82 14.26 -7.14
CA ALA A 187 -6.52 15.02 -8.17
C ALA A 187 -7.63 15.92 -7.61
N ILE A 188 -8.31 15.51 -6.55
CA ILE A 188 -9.31 16.31 -5.82
C ILE A 188 -8.63 17.48 -5.11
N LEU A 189 -7.56 17.20 -4.36
CA LEU A 189 -6.80 18.20 -3.61
C LEU A 189 -6.29 19.32 -4.53
N GLU A 190 -5.61 18.96 -5.61
CA GLU A 190 -5.05 19.90 -6.58
C GLU A 190 -6.10 20.83 -7.21
N ARG A 191 -7.35 20.37 -7.35
CA ARG A 191 -8.43 21.11 -8.02
C ARG A 191 -9.25 21.97 -7.08
N TYR A 192 -9.46 21.51 -5.85
CA TYR A 192 -10.48 22.07 -4.96
C TYR A 192 -9.97 22.43 -3.56
N MET A 193 -8.76 22.03 -3.20
CA MET A 193 -8.19 22.23 -1.86
C MET A 193 -6.70 22.64 -1.93
N ALA A 194 -6.32 23.35 -2.99
CA ALA A 194 -4.91 23.69 -3.25
C ALA A 194 -4.29 24.57 -2.15
N GLU A 195 -5.08 25.35 -1.41
CA GLU A 195 -4.60 26.14 -0.26
C GLU A 195 -4.37 25.30 1.01
N ASP A 196 -4.97 24.11 1.09
CA ASP A 196 -4.73 23.17 2.18
C ASP A 196 -3.54 22.25 1.90
N PHE A 197 -3.06 22.27 0.66
CA PHE A 197 -1.86 21.58 0.19
C PHE A 197 -0.66 22.51 0.43
N HIS A 198 0.43 21.96 0.99
CA HIS A 198 1.67 22.62 1.47
C HIS A 198 1.75 22.90 2.98
#